data_AF-A0A4Q4SKT9-F1
#
_entry.id   AF-A0A4Q4SKT9-F1
#
_cell.length_a   1.000
_cell.length_b   1.000
_cell.length_c   1.000
_cell.angle_alpha   90.00
_cell.angle_beta   90.00
_cell.angle_gamma   90.00
#
_symmetry.space_group_name_H-M   'P 1'
#
loop_
_entity.id
_entity.type
_entity.pdbx_description
1 polymer ?
#
loop_
_entity_poly.entity_id
_entity_poly.type
_entity_poly.pdbx_seq_one_letter_code
_entity_poly.pdbx_strand_id
1 'polypeptide(L)'
;MGEVVPYKAGMQRGQGYNTYLQALCVKDAVTIERHDDKDPAFKREYYSEFIEEYEKIAKSMRISAGAAVSGWGQEGNVNVDVLNRSEFETSTLTYEVKVLVQHQVSVVDRHSFNKIQTDNKHATYGDRFISDFIKGGHFYARVSITAKNSSETSELKQSAEVAMTMYGVSGKITQEVESAVSSIKRNASVKITIIESTGTSKSGTSGGGYAVKAEESSDLLAVKEKADQFYKDADTGKHSYVLFAVLGKYRNLSNFENYFTPFDYQIASLRSWALFNDFTLYKAIETMIKAVPTSKFKDGPERKTQLSNQAINIFESIRNRVIRISEHPEEAKQKSDHMEPDVFRLEVLNSIQTKLFHAQSKPIPNTDDYWTDVILPSKGSGEQHLFTFPAFDFGDLIGTEVVSFGKKNNGEEYNCLIGERATSLDGYKELSHFWIFPDSVEKFAMQMYGVSKVSTRNYMRVYAADQSDIENPRPYQRFWFFVPSA
;
A
#
# COMPACT_ATOMS: atom_id res chain seq x y z
N MET A 1 10.72 23.08 -15.97
CA MET A 1 9.90 23.21 -14.74
C MET A 1 10.84 23.06 -13.55
N GLY A 2 10.75 23.92 -12.53
CA GLY A 2 11.61 23.81 -11.34
C GLY A 2 11.33 22.52 -10.54
N GLU A 3 12.31 22.07 -9.77
CA GLU A 3 12.17 20.96 -8.83
C GLU A 3 11.22 21.39 -7.69
N VAL A 4 10.25 20.54 -7.33
CA VAL A 4 9.21 20.87 -6.34
C VAL A 4 9.05 19.77 -5.31
N VAL A 5 8.78 20.14 -4.06
CA VAL A 5 8.62 19.21 -2.93
C VAL A 5 7.37 19.55 -2.12
N PRO A 6 6.73 18.57 -1.44
CA PRO A 6 5.58 18.80 -0.59
C PRO A 6 5.85 19.86 0.47
N TYR A 7 4.91 20.76 0.67
CA TYR A 7 5.00 21.74 1.75
C TYR A 7 4.91 21.06 3.10
N LYS A 8 5.78 21.45 4.03
CA LYS A 8 5.73 21.09 5.45
C LYS A 8 5.67 22.35 6.29
N ALA A 9 5.01 22.27 7.44
CA ALA A 9 4.94 23.40 8.36
C ALA A 9 6.36 23.89 8.73
N GLY A 10 6.56 25.20 8.73
CA GLY A 10 7.86 25.82 9.03
C GLY A 10 8.75 26.09 7.82
N MET A 11 8.37 25.66 6.61
CA MET A 11 9.05 26.06 5.38
C MET A 11 8.96 27.57 5.16
N GLN A 12 10.09 28.20 4.86
CA GLN A 12 10.18 29.62 4.55
C GLN A 12 10.92 29.85 3.23
N ARG A 13 10.55 30.90 2.50
CA ARG A 13 11.33 31.34 1.32
C ARG A 13 12.75 31.69 1.76
N GLY A 14 13.72 31.40 0.90
CA GLY A 14 15.12 31.62 1.19
C GLY A 14 15.76 30.60 2.14
N GLN A 15 14.99 29.65 2.67
CA GLN A 15 15.50 28.62 3.57
C GLN A 15 16.27 27.55 2.79
N GLY A 16 17.39 27.08 3.34
CA GLY A 16 18.12 25.93 2.83
C GLY A 16 17.31 24.64 2.94
N TYR A 17 17.59 23.68 2.07
CA TYR A 17 16.78 22.49 1.93
C TYR A 17 17.59 21.28 1.48
N ASN A 18 17.37 20.14 2.15
CA ASN A 18 17.90 18.83 1.76
C ASN A 18 16.84 18.07 0.97
N THR A 19 17.05 17.89 -0.34
CA THR A 19 16.10 17.22 -1.24
C THR A 19 15.94 15.74 -0.97
N TYR A 20 17.00 15.09 -0.49
CA TYR A 20 17.02 13.65 -0.26
C TYR A 20 16.18 13.24 0.96
N LEU A 21 16.36 13.91 2.11
CA LEU A 21 15.54 13.71 3.31
C LEU A 21 14.26 14.55 3.31
N GLN A 22 14.10 15.48 2.36
CA GLN A 22 13.06 16.50 2.36
C GLN A 22 12.98 17.27 3.69
N ALA A 23 14.15 17.66 4.19
CA ALA A 23 14.34 18.28 5.49
C ALA A 23 14.70 19.76 5.36
N LEU A 24 14.19 20.55 6.30
CA LEU A 24 14.49 21.97 6.41
C LEU A 24 15.91 22.18 6.93
N CYS A 25 16.66 23.09 6.31
CA CYS A 25 17.97 23.51 6.77
C CYS A 25 17.92 24.97 7.26
N VAL A 26 19.06 25.67 7.24
CA VAL A 26 19.19 27.03 7.78
C VAL A 26 18.19 28.00 7.14
N LYS A 27 17.59 28.86 7.96
CA LYS A 27 16.79 29.99 7.49
C LYS A 27 17.68 31.03 6.84
N ASP A 28 17.11 31.83 5.96
CA ASP A 28 17.81 32.94 5.30
C ASP A 28 19.11 32.51 4.61
N ALA A 29 19.16 31.30 4.03
CA ALA A 29 20.26 30.87 3.16
C ALA A 29 20.36 31.75 1.90
N VAL A 30 19.22 32.27 1.44
CA VAL A 30 19.10 33.16 0.28
C VAL A 30 18.12 34.29 0.61
N THR A 31 18.53 35.53 0.39
CA THR A 31 17.63 36.69 0.42
C THR A 31 16.88 36.75 -0.91
N ILE A 32 15.54 36.82 -0.84
CA ILE A 32 14.66 36.85 -2.01
C ILE A 32 13.86 38.16 -2.00
N GLU A 33 14.13 39.04 -2.97
CA GLU A 33 13.36 40.26 -3.18
C GLU A 33 12.26 39.99 -4.18
N ARG A 34 11.02 40.22 -3.74
CA ARG A 34 9.83 39.84 -4.49
C ARG A 34 9.39 40.92 -5.47
N HIS A 35 8.92 40.49 -6.62
CA HIS A 35 7.91 41.22 -7.39
C HIS A 35 6.53 40.56 -7.21
N ASP A 36 5.56 41.32 -6.67
CA ASP A 36 4.20 40.81 -6.48
C ASP A 36 3.48 40.71 -7.83
N ASP A 37 3.01 39.51 -8.14
CA ASP A 37 2.04 39.29 -9.21
C ASP A 37 0.61 39.26 -8.66
N LYS A 38 -0.29 39.88 -9.42
CA LYS A 38 -1.74 39.86 -9.19
C LYS A 38 -2.36 38.75 -10.05
N ASP A 39 -3.17 37.89 -9.40
CA ASP A 39 -4.00 36.84 -9.99
C ASP A 39 -3.30 35.81 -10.90
N PRO A 40 -2.57 34.83 -10.31
CA PRO A 40 -2.01 33.74 -11.09
C PRO A 40 -3.09 32.81 -11.64
N ALA A 41 -3.05 32.53 -12.94
CA ALA A 41 -3.81 31.44 -13.54
C ALA A 41 -3.50 30.11 -12.82
N PHE A 42 -4.45 29.17 -12.82
CA PHE A 42 -4.24 27.85 -12.24
C PHE A 42 -4.41 26.75 -13.29
N LYS A 43 -3.76 25.61 -13.04
CA LYS A 43 -4.01 24.34 -13.73
C LYS A 43 -4.65 23.35 -12.75
N ARG A 44 -5.44 22.43 -13.28
CA ARG A 44 -6.03 21.33 -12.49
C ARG A 44 -5.92 20.00 -13.23
N GLU A 45 -5.65 18.95 -12.47
CA GLU A 45 -5.56 17.56 -12.91
C GLU A 45 -6.58 16.74 -12.10
N TYR A 46 -7.30 15.82 -12.76
CA TYR A 46 -8.24 14.92 -12.10
C TYR A 46 -8.26 13.58 -12.83
N TYR A 47 -7.82 12.52 -12.16
CA TYR A 47 -7.79 11.17 -12.71
C TYR A 47 -7.82 10.11 -11.62
N SER A 48 -7.98 8.86 -12.04
CA SER A 48 -7.66 7.68 -11.25
C SER A 48 -6.62 6.82 -11.95
N GLU A 49 -5.80 6.09 -11.19
CA GLU A 49 -4.75 5.22 -11.71
C GLU A 49 -4.71 3.90 -10.94
N PHE A 50 -4.48 2.78 -11.63
CA PHE A 50 -4.21 1.48 -11.01
C PHE A 50 -2.76 1.40 -10.52
N ILE A 51 -2.55 0.98 -9.27
CA ILE A 51 -1.26 0.99 -8.60
C ILE A 51 -0.75 -0.44 -8.42
N GLU A 52 0.18 -0.84 -9.29
CA GLU A 52 0.86 -2.15 -9.23
C GLU A 52 2.11 -2.12 -8.33
N GLU A 53 2.78 -0.97 -8.28
CA GLU A 53 4.01 -0.80 -7.51
C GLU A 53 3.74 0.10 -6.30
N TYR A 54 3.96 -0.43 -5.09
CA TYR A 54 3.73 0.30 -3.84
C TYR A 54 4.43 1.67 -3.78
N GLU A 55 5.64 1.79 -4.32
CA GLU A 55 6.38 3.06 -4.32
C GLU A 55 5.69 4.18 -5.10
N LYS A 56 4.80 3.86 -6.05
CA LYS A 56 4.00 4.88 -6.75
C LYS A 56 3.15 5.70 -5.78
N ILE A 57 2.66 5.11 -4.67
CA ILE A 57 1.86 5.80 -3.65
C ILE A 57 2.67 6.95 -3.02
N ALA A 58 3.94 6.72 -2.65
CA ALA A 58 4.80 7.75 -2.10
C ALA A 58 5.23 8.78 -3.17
N LYS A 59 5.54 8.31 -4.38
CA LYS A 59 5.95 9.17 -5.51
C LYS A 59 4.84 10.12 -5.95
N SER A 60 3.58 9.69 -5.96
CA SER A 60 2.45 10.52 -6.39
C SER A 60 2.17 11.67 -5.41
N MET A 61 2.49 11.47 -4.13
CA MET A 61 2.55 12.50 -3.09
C MET A 61 3.84 13.32 -3.09
N ARG A 62 4.79 13.06 -4.01
CA ARG A 62 6.12 13.66 -4.12
C ARG A 62 6.97 13.50 -2.86
N ILE A 63 6.81 12.41 -2.12
CA ILE A 63 7.65 12.06 -0.98
C ILE A 63 8.87 11.28 -1.50
N SER A 64 10.08 11.71 -1.15
CA SER A 64 11.28 10.96 -1.49
C SER A 64 11.41 9.70 -0.62
N ALA A 65 12.08 8.67 -1.13
CA ALA A 65 12.37 7.47 -0.34
C ALA A 65 13.11 7.80 0.98
N GLY A 66 14.10 8.70 0.92
CA GLY A 66 14.85 9.13 2.10
C GLY A 66 13.97 9.82 3.15
N ALA A 67 13.07 10.70 2.72
CA ALA A 67 12.09 11.35 3.59
C ALA A 67 11.09 10.36 4.19
N ALA A 68 10.59 9.44 3.37
CA ALA A 68 9.63 8.44 3.81
C ALA A 68 10.21 7.53 4.91
N VAL A 69 11.44 7.06 4.73
CA VAL A 69 12.12 6.18 5.71
C VAL A 69 12.53 6.94 6.98
N SER A 70 13.15 8.11 6.83
CA SER A 70 13.64 8.89 7.98
C SER A 70 12.52 9.50 8.81
N GLY A 71 11.46 9.97 8.16
CA GLY A 71 10.29 10.59 8.81
C GLY A 71 9.21 9.59 9.24
N TRP A 72 9.38 8.29 9.00
CA TRP A 72 8.35 7.30 9.27
C TRP A 72 7.95 7.25 10.75
N GLY A 73 6.67 7.43 11.04
CA GLY A 73 6.13 7.42 12.40
C GLY A 73 6.44 8.69 13.20
N GLN A 74 7.01 9.72 12.58
CA GLN A 74 7.13 11.05 13.19
C GLN A 74 5.91 11.89 12.84
N GLU A 75 5.23 12.42 13.87
CA GLU A 75 4.05 13.26 13.70
C GLU A 75 4.33 14.42 12.74
N GLY A 76 3.46 14.59 11.73
CA GLY A 76 3.52 15.70 10.77
C GLY A 76 4.53 15.55 9.61
N ASN A 77 5.37 14.52 9.57
CA ASN A 77 6.39 14.35 8.52
C ASN A 77 5.96 13.46 7.36
N VAL A 78 5.23 12.37 7.64
CA VAL A 78 4.75 11.38 6.65
C VAL A 78 3.39 10.87 7.10
N ASN A 79 2.40 10.85 6.21
CA ASN A 79 1.13 10.19 6.49
C ASN A 79 1.30 8.68 6.32
N VAL A 80 1.46 7.97 7.45
CA VAL A 80 1.74 6.53 7.48
C VAL A 80 0.51 5.69 7.12
N ASP A 81 -0.70 6.22 7.25
CA ASP A 81 -1.94 5.48 6.97
C ASP A 81 -2.10 5.25 5.47
N VAL A 82 -1.87 6.27 4.63
CA VAL A 82 -1.88 6.10 3.17
C VAL A 82 -0.72 5.22 2.70
N LEU A 83 0.43 5.26 3.38
CA LEU A 83 1.58 4.40 3.09
C LEU A 83 1.49 3.04 3.82
N ASN A 84 0.32 2.57 4.22
CA ASN A 84 0.23 1.27 4.89
C ASN A 84 0.60 0.13 3.92
N ARG A 85 1.79 -0.47 4.09
CA ARG A 85 2.27 -1.59 3.26
C ARG A 85 1.47 -2.86 3.49
N SER A 86 1.07 -3.18 4.73
CA SER A 86 0.24 -4.35 5.01
C SER A 86 -1.11 -4.28 4.27
N GLU A 87 -1.74 -3.10 4.23
CA GLU A 87 -2.95 -2.88 3.44
C GLU A 87 -2.70 -3.08 1.94
N PHE A 88 -1.50 -2.73 1.44
CA PHE A 88 -1.17 -2.90 0.02
C PHE A 88 -1.01 -4.37 -0.34
N GLU A 89 -0.26 -5.12 0.47
CA GLU A 89 -0.01 -6.56 0.29
C GLU A 89 -1.27 -7.42 0.42
N THR A 90 -2.30 -6.93 1.11
CA THR A 90 -3.57 -7.66 1.35
C THR A 90 -4.71 -7.17 0.46
N SER A 91 -4.51 -6.10 -0.30
CA SER A 91 -5.50 -5.62 -1.27
C SER A 91 -5.37 -6.43 -2.55
N THR A 92 -6.51 -6.87 -3.11
CA THR A 92 -6.54 -7.47 -4.44
C THR A 92 -6.22 -6.43 -5.51
N LEU A 93 -6.75 -5.21 -5.35
CA LEU A 93 -6.51 -4.09 -6.26
C LEU A 93 -6.28 -2.82 -5.44
N THR A 94 -5.30 -2.02 -5.83
CA THR A 94 -5.10 -0.68 -5.27
C THR A 94 -5.23 0.35 -6.38
N TYR A 95 -6.06 1.36 -6.17
CA TYR A 95 -6.19 2.51 -7.06
C TYR A 95 -5.86 3.80 -6.32
N GLU A 96 -5.36 4.78 -7.06
CA GLU A 96 -5.24 6.17 -6.63
C GLU A 96 -6.33 6.99 -7.34
N VAL A 97 -7.00 7.88 -6.60
CA VAL A 97 -7.81 8.97 -7.15
C VAL A 97 -7.18 10.28 -6.75
N LYS A 98 -6.91 11.15 -7.72
CA LYS A 98 -6.18 12.40 -7.49
C LYS A 98 -6.90 13.58 -8.11
N VAL A 99 -7.08 14.64 -7.33
CA VAL A 99 -7.36 15.99 -7.82
C VAL A 99 -6.24 16.92 -7.38
N LEU A 100 -5.55 17.53 -8.34
CA LEU A 100 -4.46 18.44 -8.06
C LEU A 100 -4.72 19.78 -8.73
N VAL A 101 -4.83 20.84 -7.94
CA VAL A 101 -4.99 22.22 -8.41
C VAL A 101 -3.70 22.98 -8.08
N GLN A 102 -3.08 23.64 -9.07
CA GLN A 102 -1.82 24.38 -8.89
C GLN A 102 -1.91 25.76 -9.54
N HIS A 103 -1.67 26.80 -8.77
CA HIS A 103 -1.52 28.16 -9.28
C HIS A 103 -0.14 28.31 -9.92
N GLN A 104 -0.08 29.07 -11.02
CA GLN A 104 1.18 29.44 -11.64
C GLN A 104 1.98 30.36 -10.73
N VAL A 105 3.30 30.20 -10.74
CA VAL A 105 4.25 31.03 -10.00
C VAL A 105 4.98 31.95 -10.99
N SER A 106 5.20 33.20 -10.59
CA SER A 106 5.96 34.19 -11.37
C SER A 106 7.46 33.98 -11.23
N VAL A 107 8.24 34.57 -12.14
CA VAL A 107 9.69 34.30 -12.29
C VAL A 107 10.54 35.57 -12.10
N VAL A 108 10.01 36.62 -11.47
CA VAL A 108 10.67 37.96 -11.43
C VAL A 108 11.40 38.24 -10.11
N ASP A 109 11.81 37.20 -9.38
CA ASP A 109 12.46 37.39 -8.07
C ASP A 109 13.98 37.54 -8.21
N ARG A 110 14.54 38.53 -7.51
CA ARG A 110 15.99 38.67 -7.33
C ARG A 110 16.44 37.85 -6.13
N HIS A 111 17.50 37.08 -6.32
CA HIS A 111 18.02 36.16 -5.33
C HIS A 111 19.47 36.48 -5.01
N SER A 112 19.81 36.52 -3.72
CA SER A 112 21.18 36.75 -3.25
C SER A 112 21.55 35.72 -2.18
N PHE A 113 22.65 35.00 -2.37
CA PHE A 113 23.16 34.04 -1.40
C PHE A 113 23.70 34.73 -0.13
N ASN A 114 23.36 34.19 1.05
CA ASN A 114 23.85 34.68 2.33
C ASN A 114 24.94 33.75 2.89
N LYS A 115 26.15 34.28 3.10
CA LYS A 115 27.27 33.54 3.70
C LYS A 115 27.17 33.51 5.23
N ILE A 116 26.56 32.46 5.76
CA ILE A 116 26.49 32.09 7.17
C ILE A 116 27.72 31.26 7.56
N GLN A 117 28.36 31.62 8.67
CA GLN A 117 29.51 30.90 9.24
C GLN A 117 29.07 29.53 9.78
N THR A 118 29.75 28.47 9.36
CA THR A 118 29.45 27.09 9.76
C THR A 118 30.62 26.15 9.45
N ASP A 119 30.78 25.13 10.29
CA ASP A 119 31.77 24.06 10.10
C ASP A 119 31.29 22.99 9.11
N ASN A 120 29.98 22.84 8.92
CA ASN A 120 29.38 21.88 7.98
C ASN A 120 28.38 22.58 7.05
N LYS A 121 28.87 22.99 5.88
CA LYS A 121 28.08 23.70 4.88
C LYS A 121 26.95 22.84 4.31
N HIS A 122 27.17 21.54 4.09
CA HIS A 122 26.14 20.64 3.56
C HIS A 122 24.97 20.46 4.52
N ALA A 123 25.24 20.23 5.81
CA ALA A 123 24.20 20.14 6.82
C ALA A 123 23.48 21.48 7.04
N THR A 124 24.21 22.60 6.94
CA THR A 124 23.66 23.94 7.17
C THR A 124 22.76 24.41 6.04
N TYR A 125 23.20 24.28 4.79
CA TYR A 125 22.48 24.83 3.63
C TYR A 125 21.62 23.79 2.90
N GLY A 126 21.91 22.50 3.06
CA GLY A 126 21.38 21.45 2.18
C GLY A 126 21.94 21.57 0.77
N ASP A 127 21.25 20.96 -0.20
CA ASP A 127 21.63 20.97 -1.61
C ASP A 127 20.81 21.95 -2.47
N ARG A 128 19.70 22.45 -1.93
CA ARG A 128 18.81 23.44 -2.55
C ARG A 128 18.44 24.53 -1.54
N PHE A 129 17.73 25.55 -2.02
CA PHE A 129 16.99 26.47 -1.18
C PHE A 129 15.54 26.58 -1.68
N ILE A 130 14.63 26.98 -0.80
CA ILE A 130 13.24 27.24 -1.16
C ILE A 130 13.18 28.60 -1.86
N SER A 131 12.98 28.60 -3.18
CA SER A 131 12.89 29.83 -3.96
C SER A 131 11.49 30.43 -3.90
N ASP A 132 10.46 29.60 -3.99
CA ASP A 132 9.07 30.06 -3.96
C ASP A 132 8.11 28.95 -3.49
N PHE A 133 6.81 29.22 -3.52
CA PHE A 133 5.74 28.32 -3.12
C PHE A 133 4.65 28.28 -4.18
N ILE A 134 4.28 27.06 -4.58
CA ILE A 134 3.10 26.83 -5.41
C ILE A 134 1.89 26.73 -4.50
N LYS A 135 0.90 27.59 -4.76
CA LYS A 135 -0.40 27.54 -4.11
C LYS A 135 -1.38 26.62 -4.85
N GLY A 136 -2.39 26.11 -4.18
CA GLY A 136 -3.35 25.17 -4.75
C GLY A 136 -4.15 24.38 -3.72
N GLY A 137 -4.67 23.24 -4.18
CA GLY A 137 -5.31 22.20 -3.37
C GLY A 137 -4.92 20.81 -3.86
N HIS A 138 -4.79 19.84 -2.95
CA HIS A 138 -4.55 18.44 -3.28
C HIS A 138 -5.57 17.55 -2.57
N PHE A 139 -6.31 16.78 -3.36
CA PHE A 139 -7.16 15.68 -2.92
C PHE A 139 -6.51 14.39 -3.41
N TYR A 140 -6.30 13.47 -2.49
CA TYR A 140 -5.72 12.17 -2.75
C TYR A 140 -6.57 11.11 -2.06
N ALA A 141 -6.99 10.07 -2.77
CA ALA A 141 -7.61 8.92 -2.15
C ALA A 141 -6.94 7.64 -2.63
N ARG A 142 -6.48 6.85 -1.66
CA ARG A 142 -6.08 5.47 -1.90
C ARG A 142 -7.30 4.58 -1.75
N VAL A 143 -7.68 3.89 -2.81
CA VAL A 143 -8.77 2.91 -2.82
C VAL A 143 -8.20 1.51 -2.80
N SER A 144 -8.34 0.82 -1.69
CA SER A 144 -7.93 -0.56 -1.48
C SER A 144 -9.15 -1.48 -1.56
N ILE A 145 -9.15 -2.36 -2.56
CA ILE A 145 -10.25 -3.31 -2.84
C ILE A 145 -9.72 -4.72 -2.53
N THR A 146 -10.40 -5.42 -1.62
CA THR A 146 -10.08 -6.81 -1.29
C THR A 146 -11.26 -7.69 -1.70
N ALA A 147 -11.01 -8.65 -2.59
CA ALA A 147 -12.00 -9.61 -3.02
C ALA A 147 -12.53 -10.40 -1.80
N LYS A 148 -13.85 -10.62 -1.75
CA LYS A 148 -14.42 -11.57 -0.78
C LYS A 148 -14.06 -12.99 -1.21
N ASN A 149 -14.30 -13.29 -2.49
CA ASN A 149 -13.96 -14.58 -3.08
C ASN A 149 -12.81 -14.42 -4.07
N SER A 150 -11.62 -14.93 -3.73
CA SER A 150 -10.42 -14.77 -4.57
C SER A 150 -10.45 -15.57 -5.87
N SER A 151 -11.43 -16.47 -6.04
CA SER A 151 -11.70 -17.08 -7.35
C SER A 151 -12.38 -16.13 -8.36
N GLU A 152 -12.87 -14.97 -7.92
CA GLU A 152 -13.61 -14.00 -8.76
C GLU A 152 -12.79 -12.72 -9.07
N THR A 153 -11.46 -12.77 -8.89
CA THR A 153 -10.56 -11.61 -9.02
C THR A 153 -10.56 -10.98 -10.42
N SER A 154 -10.73 -11.78 -11.48
CA SER A 154 -10.79 -11.27 -12.86
C SER A 154 -12.03 -10.42 -13.12
N GLU A 155 -13.21 -10.90 -12.71
CA GLU A 155 -14.47 -10.14 -12.83
C GLU A 155 -14.45 -8.88 -11.95
N LEU A 156 -13.85 -8.99 -10.76
CA LEU A 156 -13.64 -7.85 -9.88
C LEU A 156 -12.73 -6.80 -10.52
N LYS A 157 -11.64 -7.22 -11.17
CA LYS A 157 -10.72 -6.31 -11.89
C LYS A 157 -11.44 -5.57 -13.01
N GLN A 158 -12.21 -6.27 -13.84
CA GLN A 158 -13.01 -5.64 -14.91
C GLN A 158 -14.03 -4.65 -14.35
N SER A 159 -14.73 -5.02 -13.27
CA SER A 159 -15.67 -4.13 -12.59
C SER A 159 -14.96 -2.89 -12.02
N ALA A 160 -13.78 -3.06 -11.42
CA ALA A 160 -12.99 -1.96 -10.89
C ALA A 160 -12.50 -1.02 -12.00
N GLU A 161 -12.00 -1.55 -13.12
CA GLU A 161 -11.57 -0.74 -14.26
C GLU A 161 -12.71 0.14 -14.79
N VAL A 162 -13.91 -0.43 -14.96
CA VAL A 162 -15.11 0.33 -15.39
C VAL A 162 -15.52 1.35 -14.32
N ALA A 163 -15.61 0.96 -13.05
CA ALA A 163 -16.05 1.85 -11.98
C ALA A 163 -15.12 3.07 -11.83
N MET A 164 -13.81 2.87 -11.97
CA MET A 164 -12.82 3.94 -11.80
C MET A 164 -12.87 4.99 -12.93
N THR A 165 -13.40 4.64 -14.11
CA THR A 165 -13.58 5.61 -15.21
C THR A 165 -14.45 6.80 -14.84
N MET A 166 -15.24 6.73 -13.76
CA MET A 166 -16.05 7.87 -13.32
C MET A 166 -15.17 9.05 -12.91
N TYR A 167 -14.02 8.82 -12.28
CA TYR A 167 -13.15 9.87 -11.78
C TYR A 167 -12.49 10.64 -12.93
N GLY A 168 -12.54 11.97 -12.89
CA GLY A 168 -12.05 12.82 -13.99
C GLY A 168 -13.10 13.17 -15.05
N VAL A 169 -14.23 12.46 -15.09
CA VAL A 169 -15.29 12.69 -16.08
C VAL A 169 -16.35 13.65 -15.52
N SER A 170 -16.68 14.67 -16.31
CA SER A 170 -17.78 15.59 -16.06
C SER A 170 -19.07 15.03 -16.67
N GLY A 171 -20.11 14.82 -15.84
CA GLY A 171 -21.40 14.32 -16.32
C GLY A 171 -22.14 13.49 -15.28
N LYS A 172 -23.31 12.98 -15.65
CA LYS A 172 -24.01 11.96 -14.86
C LYS A 172 -23.26 10.63 -14.96
N ILE A 173 -23.27 9.87 -13.89
CA ILE A 173 -22.74 8.51 -13.86
C ILE A 173 -23.57 7.64 -14.83
N THR A 174 -22.89 6.83 -15.64
CA THR A 174 -23.55 5.93 -16.60
C THR A 174 -24.04 4.67 -15.91
N GLN A 175 -25.02 3.99 -16.51
CA GLN A 175 -25.59 2.76 -15.96
C GLN A 175 -24.54 1.63 -15.85
N GLU A 176 -23.58 1.60 -16.77
CA GLU A 176 -22.46 0.66 -16.75
C GLU A 176 -21.58 0.87 -15.51
N VAL A 177 -21.31 2.12 -15.14
CA VAL A 177 -20.52 2.44 -13.95
C VAL A 177 -21.30 2.12 -12.67
N GLU A 178 -22.59 2.44 -12.60
CA GLU A 178 -23.44 2.08 -11.45
C GLU A 178 -23.48 0.56 -11.23
N SER A 179 -23.58 -0.20 -12.32
CA SER A 179 -23.55 -1.66 -12.30
C SER A 179 -22.19 -2.19 -11.81
N ALA A 180 -21.09 -1.59 -12.27
CA ALA A 180 -19.74 -1.95 -11.86
C ALA A 180 -19.49 -1.65 -10.37
N VAL A 181 -19.91 -0.48 -9.87
CA VAL A 181 -19.83 -0.14 -8.44
C VAL A 181 -20.67 -1.11 -7.60
N SER A 182 -21.86 -1.49 -8.07
CA SER A 182 -22.72 -2.46 -7.39
C SER A 182 -22.09 -3.86 -7.34
N SER A 183 -21.43 -4.27 -8.42
CA SER A 183 -20.64 -5.51 -8.49
C SER A 183 -19.52 -5.53 -7.45
N ILE A 184 -18.73 -4.45 -7.35
CA ILE A 184 -17.67 -4.30 -6.34
C ILE A 184 -18.25 -4.37 -4.92
N LYS A 185 -19.32 -3.62 -4.62
CA LYS A 185 -19.97 -3.63 -3.29
C LYS A 185 -20.45 -5.04 -2.90
N ARG A 186 -20.90 -5.84 -3.87
CA ARG A 186 -21.33 -7.22 -3.63
C ARG A 186 -20.14 -8.15 -3.39
N ASN A 187 -19.09 -8.04 -4.20
CA ASN A 187 -18.05 -9.07 -4.33
C ASN A 187 -16.73 -8.72 -3.60
N ALA A 188 -16.59 -7.52 -3.04
CA ALA A 188 -15.38 -7.07 -2.37
C ALA A 188 -15.67 -6.28 -1.08
N SER A 189 -14.66 -6.17 -0.23
CA SER A 189 -14.57 -5.09 0.76
C SER A 189 -13.73 -3.95 0.17
N VAL A 190 -14.12 -2.72 0.50
CA VAL A 190 -13.43 -1.51 0.02
C VAL A 190 -13.06 -0.67 1.23
N LYS A 191 -11.78 -0.33 1.32
CA LYS A 191 -11.25 0.66 2.25
C LYS A 191 -10.67 1.82 1.45
N ILE A 192 -11.05 3.03 1.80
CA ILE A 192 -10.59 4.24 1.13
C ILE A 192 -10.00 5.18 2.16
N THR A 193 -8.72 5.49 2.02
CA THR A 193 -8.03 6.47 2.86
C THR A 193 -7.86 7.75 2.05
N ILE A 194 -8.47 8.83 2.50
CA ILE A 194 -8.49 10.13 1.82
C ILE A 194 -7.57 11.09 2.56
N ILE A 195 -6.71 11.78 1.83
CA ILE A 195 -5.85 12.87 2.27
C ILE A 195 -6.28 14.12 1.52
N GLU A 196 -6.79 15.09 2.26
CA GLU A 196 -7.02 16.43 1.74
C GLU A 196 -6.03 17.42 2.35
N SER A 197 -5.28 18.09 1.49
CA SER A 197 -4.45 19.24 1.86
C SER A 197 -5.27 20.52 1.70
N THR A 198 -6.04 20.88 2.74
CA THR A 198 -6.87 22.09 2.78
C THR A 198 -6.49 22.94 3.99
N GLY A 199 -6.33 24.25 3.83
CA GLY A 199 -5.93 25.11 4.95
C GLY A 199 -7.05 25.33 5.97
N THR A 200 -6.69 25.22 7.26
CA THR A 200 -7.43 25.48 8.51
C THR A 200 -8.53 24.48 8.95
N SER A 201 -8.25 23.81 10.08
CA SER A 201 -9.23 23.72 11.18
C SER A 201 -9.37 25.11 11.80
N LYS A 202 -10.61 25.54 12.08
CA LYS A 202 -10.96 26.85 12.66
C LYS A 202 -10.54 26.99 14.14
N SER A 203 -9.24 26.89 14.44
CA SER A 203 -8.72 27.27 15.75
C SER A 203 -7.82 28.50 15.57
N GLY A 204 -8.37 29.67 15.91
CA GLY A 204 -7.68 30.94 15.82
C GLY A 204 -6.56 31.04 16.84
N THR A 205 -5.33 30.79 16.40
CA THR A 205 -4.11 31.36 16.98
C THR A 205 -2.99 31.24 15.94
N SER A 206 -2.58 32.39 15.41
CA SER A 206 -1.27 32.65 14.76
C SER A 206 -0.50 31.43 14.23
N GLY A 207 -0.70 31.12 12.94
CA GLY A 207 0.09 30.13 12.20
C GLY A 207 -0.80 29.27 11.29
N GLY A 208 -1.11 29.77 10.09
CA GLY A 208 -1.88 29.03 9.08
C GLY A 208 -1.14 27.76 8.64
N GLY A 209 -1.37 26.66 9.35
CA GLY A 209 -0.77 25.36 9.09
C GLY A 209 -1.45 24.59 7.95
N TYR A 210 -0.66 23.73 7.31
CA TYR A 210 -1.09 22.66 6.42
C TYR A 210 -1.91 21.65 7.24
N ALA A 211 -3.24 21.61 7.05
CA ALA A 211 -4.05 20.56 7.66
C ALA A 211 -4.22 19.43 6.64
N VAL A 212 -3.69 18.26 6.99
CA VAL A 212 -4.08 17.01 6.34
C VAL A 212 -5.29 16.49 7.07
N LYS A 213 -6.43 16.45 6.39
CA LYS A 213 -7.56 15.66 6.88
C LYS A 213 -7.40 14.25 6.34
N ALA A 214 -7.18 13.31 7.24
CA ALA A 214 -7.29 11.88 6.97
C ALA A 214 -8.72 11.45 7.32
N GLU A 215 -9.41 10.84 6.37
CA GLU A 215 -10.72 10.24 6.59
C GLU A 215 -10.79 8.87 5.92
N GLU A 216 -11.58 7.97 6.49
CA GLU A 216 -11.86 6.65 5.93
C GLU A 216 -13.27 6.59 5.33
N SER A 217 -13.41 5.93 4.19
CA SER A 217 -14.69 5.63 3.56
C SER A 217 -14.64 4.24 2.91
N SER A 218 -15.81 3.69 2.57
CA SER A 218 -15.94 2.47 1.75
C SER A 218 -16.80 2.70 0.51
N ASP A 219 -17.33 3.91 0.31
CA ASP A 219 -18.24 4.23 -0.79
C ASP A 219 -17.55 5.03 -1.90
N LEU A 220 -17.31 4.38 -3.04
CA LEU A 220 -16.71 4.97 -4.23
C LEU A 220 -17.51 6.18 -4.74
N LEU A 221 -18.83 6.19 -4.62
CA LEU A 221 -19.66 7.30 -5.09
C LEU A 221 -19.51 8.53 -4.19
N ALA A 222 -19.41 8.33 -2.87
CA ALA A 222 -19.16 9.43 -1.94
C ALA A 222 -17.79 10.08 -2.20
N VAL A 223 -16.78 9.27 -2.57
CA VAL A 223 -15.45 9.77 -2.95
C VAL A 223 -15.51 10.55 -4.27
N LYS A 224 -16.31 10.09 -5.24
CA LYS A 224 -16.56 10.82 -6.49
C LYS A 224 -17.18 12.20 -6.22
N GLU A 225 -18.21 12.26 -5.39
CA GLU A 225 -18.85 13.53 -5.02
C GLU A 225 -17.86 14.50 -4.36
N LYS A 226 -17.03 14.01 -3.43
CA LYS A 226 -15.99 14.82 -2.77
C LYS A 226 -14.93 15.30 -3.76
N ALA A 227 -14.40 14.42 -4.58
CA ALA A 227 -13.39 14.76 -5.59
C ALA A 227 -13.94 15.74 -6.64
N ASP A 228 -15.17 15.57 -7.10
CA ASP A 228 -15.85 16.50 -8.01
C ASP A 228 -16.03 17.88 -7.39
N GLN A 229 -16.49 17.91 -6.12
CA GLN A 229 -16.65 19.16 -5.40
C GLN A 229 -15.30 19.86 -5.22
N PHE A 230 -14.26 19.11 -4.87
CA PHE A 230 -12.89 19.62 -4.79
C PHE A 230 -12.43 20.18 -6.13
N TYR A 231 -12.67 19.48 -7.24
CA TYR A 231 -12.31 19.94 -8.59
C TYR A 231 -13.03 21.24 -8.99
N LYS A 232 -14.32 21.37 -8.66
CA LYS A 232 -15.14 22.57 -8.93
C LYS A 232 -14.78 23.74 -8.04
N ASP A 233 -14.41 23.49 -6.78
CA ASP A 233 -14.02 24.53 -5.82
C ASP A 233 -12.81 25.35 -6.30
N ALA A 234 -12.00 24.81 -7.23
CA ALA A 234 -10.94 25.52 -7.93
C ALA A 234 -11.43 26.79 -8.62
N ASP A 235 -12.59 26.74 -9.28
CA ASP A 235 -13.15 27.86 -10.05
C ASP A 235 -13.62 29.01 -9.13
N THR A 236 -13.79 28.73 -7.84
CA THR A 236 -14.19 29.72 -6.82
C THR A 236 -13.00 30.33 -6.07
N GLY A 237 -11.77 29.94 -6.41
CA GLY A 237 -10.55 30.44 -5.77
C GLY A 237 -10.29 29.87 -4.37
N LYS A 238 -11.05 28.86 -3.92
CA LYS A 238 -10.89 28.23 -2.58
C LYS A 238 -9.52 27.56 -2.38
N HIS A 239 -8.85 27.16 -3.47
CA HIS A 239 -7.60 26.42 -3.44
C HIS A 239 -6.37 27.33 -3.45
N SER A 240 -6.24 28.18 -2.43
CA SER A 240 -5.14 29.15 -2.34
C SER A 240 -4.02 28.75 -1.35
N TYR A 241 -3.93 27.47 -0.98
CA TYR A 241 -3.05 26.99 0.07
C TYR A 241 -1.66 26.64 -0.45
N VAL A 242 -0.61 26.82 0.35
CA VAL A 242 0.73 26.40 -0.07
C VAL A 242 0.79 24.87 -0.13
N LEU A 243 0.99 24.33 -1.34
CA LEU A 243 1.09 22.89 -1.58
C LEU A 243 2.52 22.40 -1.70
N PHE A 244 3.34 23.15 -2.43
CA PHE A 244 4.71 22.75 -2.74
C PHE A 244 5.66 23.91 -2.55
N ALA A 245 6.85 23.60 -2.05
CA ALA A 245 7.99 24.48 -2.19
C ALA A 245 8.63 24.27 -3.57
N VAL A 246 8.94 25.37 -4.24
CA VAL A 246 9.78 25.41 -5.43
C VAL A 246 11.22 25.53 -4.98
N LEU A 247 12.09 24.68 -5.53
CA LEU A 247 13.48 24.60 -5.13
C LEU A 247 14.40 25.27 -6.16
N GLY A 248 15.23 26.17 -5.66
CA GLY A 248 16.30 26.83 -6.39
C GLY A 248 17.65 26.14 -6.19
N LYS A 249 18.54 26.26 -7.18
CA LYS A 249 19.92 25.76 -7.12
C LYS A 249 20.86 26.88 -6.71
N TYR A 250 21.66 26.65 -5.67
CA TYR A 250 22.68 27.63 -5.23
C TYR A 250 23.64 28.05 -6.33
N ARG A 251 24.05 27.12 -7.20
CA ARG A 251 24.94 27.38 -8.34
C ARG A 251 24.37 28.34 -9.39
N ASN A 252 23.07 28.63 -9.35
CA ASN A 252 22.44 29.60 -10.24
C ASN A 252 22.50 31.04 -9.69
N LEU A 253 22.94 31.24 -8.45
CA LEU A 253 23.03 32.56 -7.84
C LEU A 253 24.37 33.22 -8.20
N SER A 254 24.32 34.45 -8.71
CA SER A 254 25.50 35.17 -9.21
C SER A 254 26.56 35.38 -8.13
N ASN A 255 26.16 35.58 -6.87
CA ASN A 255 27.04 35.81 -5.73
C ASN A 255 27.33 34.56 -4.88
N PHE A 256 26.99 33.36 -5.36
CA PHE A 256 27.30 32.11 -4.65
C PHE A 256 28.81 31.82 -4.64
N GLU A 257 29.53 32.24 -5.70
CA GLU A 257 31.00 32.14 -5.81
C GLU A 257 31.56 30.74 -5.51
N ASN A 258 30.77 29.68 -5.77
CA ASN A 258 31.10 28.30 -5.41
C ASN A 258 31.51 28.12 -3.93
N TYR A 259 30.87 28.85 -3.00
CA TYR A 259 31.17 28.81 -1.56
C TYR A 259 31.21 27.38 -0.97
N PHE A 260 30.42 26.48 -1.55
CA PHE A 260 30.56 25.03 -1.42
C PHE A 260 30.05 24.33 -2.67
N THR A 261 30.24 23.01 -2.74
CA THR A 261 29.68 22.16 -3.79
C THR A 261 28.45 21.44 -3.21
N PRO A 262 27.20 21.87 -3.53
CA PRO A 262 26.00 21.13 -3.12
C PRO A 262 26.08 19.67 -3.54
N PHE A 263 25.62 18.77 -2.68
CA PHE A 263 25.53 17.36 -3.00
C PHE A 263 24.58 17.11 -4.17
N ASP A 264 24.89 16.08 -4.95
CA ASP A 264 24.01 15.57 -5.99
C ASP A 264 23.40 14.25 -5.53
N TYR A 265 22.12 14.33 -5.15
CA TYR A 265 21.37 13.18 -4.67
C TYR A 265 20.67 12.38 -5.77
N GLN A 266 20.91 12.63 -7.06
CA GLN A 266 20.16 11.94 -8.13
C GLN A 266 20.29 10.41 -8.03
N ILE A 267 21.53 9.90 -7.92
CA ILE A 267 21.78 8.45 -7.79
C ILE A 267 21.32 7.93 -6.43
N ALA A 268 21.56 8.69 -5.36
CA ALA A 268 21.14 8.32 -4.01
C ALA A 268 19.61 8.17 -3.90
N SER A 269 18.86 9.12 -4.48
CA SER A 269 17.40 9.13 -4.51
C SER A 269 16.85 7.95 -5.31
N LEU A 270 17.44 7.65 -6.46
CA LEU A 270 17.02 6.50 -7.29
C LEU A 270 17.22 5.17 -6.54
N ARG A 271 18.39 4.97 -5.93
CA ARG A 271 18.73 3.71 -5.26
C ARG A 271 18.00 3.51 -3.92
N SER A 272 17.63 4.59 -3.25
CA SER A 272 16.98 4.51 -1.94
C SER A 272 15.53 4.03 -2.00
N TRP A 273 14.93 3.94 -3.19
CA TRP A 273 13.63 3.28 -3.36
C TRP A 273 13.67 1.80 -2.99
N ALA A 274 14.78 1.10 -3.25
CA ALA A 274 14.97 -0.27 -2.75
C ALA A 274 14.97 -0.31 -1.20
N LEU A 275 15.68 0.63 -0.56
CA LEU A 275 15.68 0.75 0.90
C LEU A 275 14.29 1.08 1.46
N PHE A 276 13.50 1.91 0.77
CA PHE A 276 12.13 2.21 1.14
C PHE A 276 11.21 0.98 1.04
N ASN A 277 11.31 0.21 -0.03
CA ASN A 277 10.54 -1.02 -0.19
C ASN A 277 10.91 -2.03 0.91
N ASP A 278 12.21 -2.26 1.14
CA ASP A 278 12.66 -3.15 2.21
C ASP A 278 12.17 -2.68 3.59
N PHE A 279 12.37 -1.39 3.90
CA PHE A 279 11.93 -0.80 5.17
C PHE A 279 10.43 -1.05 5.42
N THR A 280 9.59 -0.78 4.43
CA THR A 280 8.13 -0.90 4.57
C THR A 280 7.65 -2.36 4.59
N LEU A 281 8.34 -3.27 3.88
CA LEU A 281 8.11 -4.71 4.00
C LEU A 281 8.48 -5.22 5.39
N TYR A 282 9.61 -4.80 5.97
CA TYR A 282 9.95 -5.15 7.35
C TYR A 282 8.90 -4.67 8.35
N LYS A 283 8.32 -3.47 8.16
CA LYS A 283 7.19 -3.00 8.99
C LYS A 283 5.93 -3.87 8.82
N ALA A 284 5.65 -4.31 7.59
CA ALA A 284 4.53 -5.22 7.34
C ALA A 284 4.76 -6.59 8.02
N ILE A 285 5.97 -7.16 7.89
CA ILE A 285 6.36 -8.42 8.53
C ILE A 285 6.32 -8.29 10.06
N GLU A 286 6.80 -7.19 10.63
CA GLU A 286 6.70 -6.89 12.08
C GLU A 286 5.22 -6.89 12.53
N THR A 287 4.33 -6.26 11.76
CA THR A 287 2.90 -6.23 12.03
C THR A 287 2.29 -7.63 12.01
N MET A 288 2.65 -8.44 11.01
CA MET A 288 2.27 -9.85 10.91
C MET A 288 2.75 -10.63 12.15
N ILE A 289 4.03 -10.55 12.51
CA ILE A 289 4.60 -11.24 13.70
C ILE A 289 3.79 -10.89 14.96
N LYS A 290 3.44 -9.61 15.14
CA LYS A 290 2.66 -9.15 16.28
C LYS A 290 1.23 -9.73 16.29
N ALA A 291 0.59 -9.84 15.13
CA ALA A 291 -0.75 -10.41 14.97
C ALA A 291 -0.81 -11.92 15.23
N VAL A 292 0.24 -12.68 14.86
CA VAL A 292 0.29 -14.13 15.09
C VAL A 292 0.13 -14.46 16.58
N PRO A 293 -0.83 -15.31 16.98
CA PRO A 293 -0.99 -15.70 18.38
C PRO A 293 0.29 -16.37 18.90
N THR A 294 0.72 -16.01 20.11
CA THR A 294 1.97 -16.48 20.70
C THR A 294 2.06 -18.02 20.78
N SER A 295 0.93 -18.69 21.00
CA SER A 295 0.82 -20.16 21.03
C SER A 295 1.05 -20.84 19.67
N LYS A 296 1.14 -20.07 18.58
CA LYS A 296 1.34 -20.58 17.22
C LYS A 296 2.81 -20.55 16.77
N PHE A 297 3.75 -20.12 17.61
CA PHE A 297 5.18 -20.21 17.30
C PHE A 297 5.73 -21.58 17.72
N LYS A 298 6.53 -22.22 16.86
CA LYS A 298 7.10 -23.57 17.10
C LYS A 298 7.93 -23.62 18.38
N ASP A 299 8.71 -22.56 18.64
CA ASP A 299 9.61 -22.47 19.79
C ASP A 299 9.08 -21.53 20.90
N GLY A 300 7.76 -21.29 20.92
CA GLY A 300 7.10 -20.54 21.99
C GLY A 300 7.26 -19.00 21.93
N PRO A 301 6.94 -18.29 23.03
CA PRO A 301 6.88 -16.82 23.09
C PRO A 301 8.21 -16.12 22.83
N GLU A 302 9.32 -16.74 23.21
CA GLU A 302 10.66 -16.18 23.05
C GLU A 302 10.98 -15.96 21.57
N ARG A 303 10.58 -16.90 20.70
CA ARG A 303 10.80 -16.81 19.26
C ARG A 303 10.04 -15.65 18.63
N LYS A 304 8.79 -15.40 19.04
CA LYS A 304 8.01 -14.22 18.60
C LYS A 304 8.73 -12.92 18.96
N THR A 305 9.26 -12.84 20.18
CA THR A 305 10.00 -11.66 20.66
C THR A 305 11.31 -11.47 19.88
N GLN A 306 12.06 -12.55 19.64
CA GLN A 306 13.30 -12.52 18.85
C GLN A 306 13.06 -12.02 17.43
N LEU A 307 12.07 -12.58 16.73
CA LEU A 307 11.72 -12.16 15.37
C LEU A 307 11.25 -10.69 15.33
N SER A 308 10.45 -10.27 16.31
CA SER A 308 10.02 -8.86 16.42
C SER A 308 11.21 -7.92 16.59
N ASN A 309 12.16 -8.26 17.48
CA ASN A 309 13.36 -7.46 17.71
C ASN A 309 14.28 -7.46 16.49
N GLN A 310 14.41 -8.59 15.79
CA GLN A 310 15.18 -8.69 14.54
C GLN A 310 14.60 -7.77 13.46
N ALA A 311 13.27 -7.77 13.28
CA ALA A 311 12.59 -6.85 12.36
C ALA A 311 12.85 -5.38 12.73
N ILE A 312 12.77 -5.05 14.02
CA ILE A 312 13.03 -3.70 14.55
C ILE A 312 14.45 -3.25 14.24
N ASN A 313 15.43 -4.07 14.62
CA ASN A 313 16.85 -3.77 14.41
C ASN A 313 17.18 -3.58 12.91
N ILE A 314 16.58 -4.38 12.03
CA ILE A 314 16.80 -4.26 10.59
C ILE A 314 16.21 -2.96 10.05
N PHE A 315 14.95 -2.62 10.35
CA PHE A 315 14.39 -1.38 9.81
C PHE A 315 15.10 -0.14 10.41
N GLU A 316 15.58 -0.19 11.65
CA GLU A 316 16.40 0.86 12.24
C GLU A 316 17.76 1.00 11.53
N SER A 317 18.40 -0.12 11.17
CA SER A 317 19.62 -0.11 10.36
C SER A 317 19.39 0.55 9.00
N ILE A 318 18.29 0.21 8.31
CA ILE A 318 17.91 0.84 7.04
C ILE A 318 17.70 2.35 7.22
N ARG A 319 17.00 2.77 8.28
CA ARG A 319 16.81 4.20 8.59
C ARG A 319 18.14 4.91 8.83
N ASN A 320 19.02 4.35 9.63
CA ASN A 320 20.34 4.91 9.90
C ASN A 320 21.19 5.00 8.63
N ARG A 321 21.10 4.00 7.75
CA ARG A 321 21.75 4.03 6.43
C ARG A 321 21.21 5.17 5.56
N VAL A 322 19.89 5.37 5.52
CA VAL A 322 19.30 6.51 4.80
C VAL A 322 19.84 7.83 5.34
N ILE A 323 19.96 8.00 6.66
CA ILE A 323 20.55 9.20 7.27
C ILE A 323 22.01 9.37 6.83
N ARG A 324 22.84 8.31 6.85
CA ARG A 324 24.22 8.37 6.37
C ARG A 324 24.34 8.72 4.89
N ILE A 325 23.48 8.16 4.03
CA ILE A 325 23.43 8.53 2.60
C ILE A 325 23.14 10.03 2.41
N SER A 326 22.37 10.64 3.32
CA SER A 326 22.13 12.08 3.26
C SER A 326 23.40 12.90 3.53
N GLU A 327 24.33 12.38 4.32
CA GLU A 327 25.61 13.01 4.65
C GLU A 327 26.70 12.65 3.63
N HIS A 328 26.59 11.45 3.04
CA HIS A 328 27.55 10.81 2.14
C HIS A 328 26.82 10.14 0.95
N PRO A 329 26.38 10.89 -0.06
CA PRO A 329 25.53 10.37 -1.16
C PRO A 329 26.12 9.18 -1.92
N GLU A 330 27.45 9.07 -1.96
CA GLU A 330 28.20 7.97 -2.54
C GLU A 330 27.96 6.62 -1.83
N GLU A 331 27.58 6.61 -0.55
CA GLU A 331 27.24 5.38 0.18
C GLU A 331 26.05 4.64 -0.44
N ALA A 332 25.15 5.35 -1.13
CA ALA A 332 24.05 4.73 -1.86
C ALA A 332 24.53 3.78 -2.96
N LYS A 333 25.80 3.89 -3.38
CA LYS A 333 26.39 3.00 -4.38
C LYS A 333 26.72 1.62 -3.82
N GLN A 334 26.92 1.53 -2.52
CA GLN A 334 27.26 0.29 -1.83
C GLN A 334 26.02 -0.60 -1.72
N LYS A 335 26.21 -1.92 -1.79
CA LYS A 335 25.13 -2.88 -1.57
C LYS A 335 24.68 -2.82 -0.11
N SER A 336 23.40 -3.08 0.15
CA SER A 336 22.93 -3.25 1.52
C SER A 336 23.30 -4.62 2.08
N ASP A 337 23.61 -4.64 3.37
CA ASP A 337 24.06 -5.81 4.14
C ASP A 337 22.95 -6.37 5.04
N HIS A 338 21.79 -5.72 5.12
CA HIS A 338 20.63 -6.29 5.78
C HIS A 338 20.13 -7.53 5.02
N MET A 339 19.52 -8.45 5.76
CA MET A 339 18.85 -9.62 5.21
C MET A 339 17.78 -9.18 4.20
N GLU A 340 17.59 -9.91 3.11
CA GLU A 340 16.50 -9.60 2.17
C GLU A 340 15.14 -9.85 2.86
N PRO A 341 14.12 -8.99 2.66
CA PRO A 341 12.82 -9.13 3.32
C PRO A 341 12.16 -10.49 3.09
N ASP A 342 12.29 -11.07 1.89
CA ASP A 342 11.72 -12.39 1.58
C ASP A 342 12.39 -13.53 2.33
N VAL A 343 13.71 -13.44 2.55
CA VAL A 343 14.45 -14.40 3.39
C VAL A 343 13.98 -14.29 4.84
N PHE A 344 13.79 -13.07 5.33
CA PHE A 344 13.27 -12.87 6.69
C PHE A 344 11.82 -13.33 6.83
N ARG A 345 10.96 -13.04 5.85
CA ARG A 345 9.57 -13.54 5.80
C ARG A 345 9.55 -15.06 5.84
N LEU A 346 10.42 -15.72 5.06
CA LEU A 346 10.58 -17.17 5.08
C LEU A 346 11.01 -17.69 6.45
N GLU A 347 11.94 -17.02 7.13
CA GLU A 347 12.34 -17.35 8.50
C GLU A 347 11.15 -17.29 9.47
N VAL A 348 10.33 -16.23 9.36
CA VAL A 348 9.12 -16.05 10.18
C VAL A 348 8.10 -17.15 9.90
N LEU A 349 7.78 -17.42 8.63
CA LEU A 349 6.83 -18.46 8.23
C LEU A 349 7.27 -19.84 8.73
N ASN A 350 8.56 -20.16 8.61
CA ASN A 350 9.11 -21.43 9.12
C ASN A 350 9.05 -21.54 10.65
N SER A 351 8.97 -20.42 11.38
CA SER A 351 8.86 -20.38 12.84
C SER A 351 7.42 -20.55 13.33
N ILE A 352 6.44 -20.60 12.43
CA ILE A 352 5.01 -20.70 12.74
C ILE A 352 4.54 -22.15 12.60
N GLN A 353 3.75 -22.61 13.57
CA GLN A 353 3.13 -23.93 13.60
C GLN A 353 2.02 -24.04 12.56
N THR A 354 1.98 -25.18 11.88
CA THR A 354 0.87 -25.60 11.02
C THR A 354 0.09 -26.74 11.70
N LYS A 355 -1.12 -26.99 11.21
CA LYS A 355 -1.90 -28.18 11.53
C LYS A 355 -2.09 -29.04 10.30
N LEU A 356 -2.21 -30.34 10.50
CA LEU A 356 -2.56 -31.26 9.42
C LEU A 356 -4.05 -31.14 9.10
N PHE A 357 -4.33 -31.05 7.81
CA PHE A 357 -5.66 -31.10 7.25
C PHE A 357 -5.75 -32.29 6.29
N HIS A 358 -6.90 -32.94 6.27
CA HIS A 358 -7.12 -34.18 5.56
C HIS A 358 -8.19 -33.98 4.50
N ALA A 359 -7.79 -34.07 3.23
CA ALA A 359 -8.73 -34.20 2.12
C ALA A 359 -9.31 -35.60 2.13
N GLN A 360 -10.63 -35.69 2.06
CA GLN A 360 -11.35 -36.96 2.09
C GLN A 360 -12.66 -36.88 1.33
N SER A 361 -13.03 -37.98 0.68
CA SER A 361 -14.29 -38.15 -0.02
C SER A 361 -15.35 -38.67 0.93
N LYS A 362 -16.47 -37.95 0.98
CA LYS A 362 -17.61 -38.21 1.84
C LYS A 362 -18.81 -38.65 1.00
N PRO A 363 -19.35 -39.85 1.24
CA PRO A 363 -20.61 -40.28 0.64
C PRO A 363 -21.76 -39.34 1.02
N ILE A 364 -22.62 -39.03 0.06
CA ILE A 364 -23.84 -38.26 0.31
C ILE A 364 -24.93 -39.21 0.84
N PRO A 365 -25.58 -38.91 1.98
CA PRO A 365 -26.60 -39.78 2.54
C PRO A 365 -27.77 -40.00 1.56
N ASN A 366 -28.32 -41.22 1.55
CA ASN A 366 -29.51 -41.58 0.75
C ASN A 366 -29.36 -41.41 -0.78
N THR A 367 -28.13 -41.36 -1.28
CA THR A 367 -27.84 -41.33 -2.71
C THR A 367 -26.81 -42.40 -3.03
N ASP A 368 -27.17 -43.34 -3.90
CA ASP A 368 -26.22 -44.33 -4.40
C ASP A 368 -25.21 -43.63 -5.33
N ASP A 369 -23.92 -43.96 -5.18
CA ASP A 369 -22.81 -43.49 -6.03
C ASP A 369 -22.46 -41.99 -6.01
N TYR A 370 -23.02 -41.18 -5.10
CA TYR A 370 -22.61 -39.77 -4.98
C TYR A 370 -21.72 -39.51 -3.77
N TRP A 371 -20.66 -38.74 -4.01
CA TRP A 371 -19.75 -38.24 -2.98
C TRP A 371 -19.42 -36.77 -3.20
N THR A 372 -18.96 -36.13 -2.13
CA THR A 372 -18.31 -34.81 -2.15
C THR A 372 -16.99 -34.89 -1.41
N ASP A 373 -16.00 -34.17 -1.90
CA ASP A 373 -14.72 -34.06 -1.21
C ASP A 373 -14.78 -32.89 -0.23
N VAL A 374 -14.21 -33.08 0.95
CA VAL A 374 -14.06 -32.06 2.00
C VAL A 374 -12.65 -32.13 2.58
N ILE A 375 -12.20 -31.03 3.17
CA ILE A 375 -10.91 -30.97 3.86
C ILE A 375 -11.18 -30.67 5.33
N LEU A 376 -10.89 -31.60 6.23
CA LEU A 376 -11.19 -31.46 7.66
C LEU A 376 -9.90 -31.52 8.51
N PRO A 377 -9.89 -30.94 9.74
CA PRO A 377 -8.75 -31.02 10.65
C PRO A 377 -8.59 -32.41 11.29
N SER A 378 -9.52 -33.34 11.05
CA SER A 378 -9.47 -34.71 11.52
C SER A 378 -10.01 -35.68 10.46
N LYS A 379 -9.51 -36.92 10.47
CA LYS A 379 -9.96 -37.97 9.56
C LYS A 379 -11.37 -38.42 9.93
N GLY A 380 -12.26 -38.52 8.95
CA GLY A 380 -13.62 -39.02 9.15
C GLY A 380 -13.67 -40.53 9.36
N SER A 381 -14.59 -41.00 10.21
CA SER A 381 -14.87 -42.43 10.35
C SER A 381 -15.74 -42.87 9.17
N GLY A 382 -15.16 -43.64 8.23
CA GLY A 382 -15.85 -44.13 7.02
C GLY A 382 -15.71 -43.25 5.78
N GLU A 383 -14.91 -42.18 5.83
CA GLU A 383 -14.61 -41.32 4.67
C GLU A 383 -13.34 -41.84 3.96
N GLN A 384 -13.33 -41.82 2.62
CA GLN A 384 -12.16 -42.27 1.86
C GLN A 384 -11.09 -41.18 1.89
N HIS A 385 -9.91 -41.50 2.44
CA HIS A 385 -8.79 -40.56 2.45
C HIS A 385 -8.27 -40.29 1.04
N LEU A 386 -8.01 -39.01 0.72
CA LEU A 386 -7.39 -38.59 -0.53
C LEU A 386 -5.92 -38.25 -0.30
N PHE A 387 -5.65 -37.24 0.54
CA PHE A 387 -4.30 -36.80 0.90
C PHE A 387 -4.32 -35.92 2.15
N THR A 388 -3.14 -35.67 2.73
CA THR A 388 -2.95 -34.81 3.91
C THR A 388 -1.93 -33.74 3.60
N PHE A 389 -2.15 -32.52 4.10
CA PHE A 389 -1.17 -31.44 3.99
C PHE A 389 -1.18 -30.56 5.25
N PRO A 390 -0.08 -29.85 5.55
CA PRO A 390 -0.07 -28.83 6.59
C PRO A 390 -0.73 -27.53 6.10
N ALA A 391 -1.48 -26.85 6.95
CA ALA A 391 -1.96 -25.49 6.71
C ALA A 391 -2.07 -24.71 8.02
N PHE A 392 -2.25 -23.40 7.96
CA PHE A 392 -2.48 -22.61 9.16
C PHE A 392 -3.94 -22.71 9.60
N ASP A 393 -4.20 -22.79 10.90
CA ASP A 393 -5.55 -22.77 11.48
C ASP A 393 -5.91 -21.39 12.06
N PHE A 394 -5.19 -20.35 11.61
CA PHE A 394 -5.40 -18.94 11.95
C PHE A 394 -4.97 -18.06 10.76
N GLY A 395 -5.46 -16.82 10.72
CA GLY A 395 -5.22 -15.87 9.62
C GLY A 395 -4.12 -14.85 9.88
N ASP A 396 -4.22 -13.69 9.20
CA ASP A 396 -3.35 -12.52 9.37
C ASP A 396 -1.88 -12.73 9.00
N LEU A 397 -1.61 -13.70 8.12
CA LEU A 397 -0.29 -13.88 7.51
C LEU A 397 -0.27 -13.22 6.14
N ILE A 398 0.81 -12.49 5.84
CA ILE A 398 0.98 -11.82 4.56
C ILE A 398 0.92 -12.85 3.43
N GLY A 399 0.03 -12.63 2.47
CA GLY A 399 -0.16 -13.48 1.31
C GLY A 399 -0.92 -14.78 1.60
N THR A 400 -1.57 -14.94 2.75
CA THR A 400 -2.48 -16.08 2.97
C THR A 400 -3.94 -15.71 2.80
N GLU A 401 -4.73 -16.69 2.39
CA GLU A 401 -6.18 -16.59 2.26
C GLU A 401 -6.85 -17.76 2.96
N VAL A 402 -8.07 -17.53 3.47
CA VAL A 402 -8.85 -18.60 4.08
C VAL A 402 -9.49 -19.45 2.99
N VAL A 403 -9.37 -20.77 3.07
CA VAL A 403 -10.23 -21.72 2.36
C VAL A 403 -11.25 -22.23 3.36
N SER A 404 -12.54 -22.21 2.98
CA SER A 404 -13.64 -22.57 3.88
C SER A 404 -14.64 -23.49 3.19
N PHE A 405 -14.83 -24.68 3.77
CA PHE A 405 -15.84 -25.64 3.32
C PHE A 405 -17.12 -25.46 4.11
N GLY A 406 -18.25 -25.37 3.42
CA GLY A 406 -19.58 -25.25 4.01
C GLY A 406 -20.56 -26.28 3.48
N LYS A 407 -21.56 -26.61 4.30
CA LYS A 407 -22.73 -27.40 3.91
C LYS A 407 -23.99 -26.59 4.20
N LYS A 408 -24.94 -26.59 3.26
CA LYS A 408 -26.25 -25.98 3.46
C LYS A 408 -27.02 -26.69 4.58
N ASN A 409 -27.60 -25.94 5.51
CA ASN A 409 -28.26 -26.46 6.71
C ASN A 409 -29.38 -27.45 6.37
N ASN A 410 -30.19 -27.12 5.36
CA ASN A 410 -31.38 -27.87 4.97
C ASN A 410 -31.23 -28.52 3.58
N GLY A 411 -30.02 -29.00 3.23
CA GLY A 411 -29.79 -29.62 1.93
C GLY A 411 -28.49 -30.43 1.85
N GLU A 412 -28.26 -30.99 0.67
CA GLU A 412 -27.04 -31.74 0.33
C GLU A 412 -26.03 -30.90 -0.45
N GLU A 413 -26.25 -29.59 -0.52
CA GLU A 413 -25.37 -28.68 -1.24
C GLU A 413 -24.15 -28.34 -0.39
N TYR A 414 -22.98 -28.43 -1.02
CA TYR A 414 -21.69 -28.05 -0.47
C TYR A 414 -21.17 -26.82 -1.20
N ASN A 415 -20.36 -26.05 -0.49
CA ASN A 415 -19.63 -24.94 -1.08
C ASN A 415 -18.22 -24.93 -0.54
N CYS A 416 -17.31 -24.42 -1.35
CA CYS A 416 -15.93 -24.15 -0.96
C CYS A 416 -15.58 -22.76 -1.48
N LEU A 417 -15.20 -21.90 -0.54
CA LEU A 417 -14.80 -20.52 -0.77
C LEU A 417 -13.31 -20.36 -0.50
N ILE A 418 -12.69 -19.41 -1.18
CA ILE A 418 -11.34 -18.93 -0.91
C ILE A 418 -11.41 -17.40 -0.69
N GLY A 419 -10.74 -16.87 0.33
CA GLY A 419 -10.83 -15.47 0.75
C GLY A 419 -12.01 -15.16 1.70
N GLU A 420 -13.05 -15.99 1.70
CA GLU A 420 -14.26 -15.80 2.52
C GLU A 420 -14.65 -17.05 3.30
N ARG A 421 -15.28 -16.83 4.45
CA ARG A 421 -15.77 -17.90 5.34
C ARG A 421 -17.13 -18.39 4.87
N ALA A 422 -17.38 -19.69 4.92
CA ALA A 422 -18.68 -20.25 4.54
C ALA A 422 -19.83 -19.78 5.44
N THR A 423 -19.53 -19.27 6.64
CA THR A 423 -20.51 -18.62 7.53
C THR A 423 -21.07 -17.31 6.98
N SER A 424 -20.44 -16.71 5.98
CA SER A 424 -20.96 -15.53 5.27
C SER A 424 -22.17 -15.86 4.38
N LEU A 425 -22.28 -17.12 3.94
CA LEU A 425 -23.34 -17.57 3.04
C LEU A 425 -24.60 -17.87 3.84
N ASP A 426 -25.72 -17.29 3.40
CA ASP A 426 -27.00 -17.52 4.05
C ASP A 426 -27.39 -19.01 4.00
N GLY A 427 -27.79 -19.55 5.16
CA GLY A 427 -28.18 -20.95 5.30
C GLY A 427 -27.05 -21.97 5.23
N TYR A 428 -25.77 -21.58 5.26
CA TYR A 428 -24.64 -22.52 5.32
C TYR A 428 -24.06 -22.66 6.73
N LYS A 429 -23.71 -23.90 7.08
CA LYS A 429 -22.85 -24.24 8.21
C LYS A 429 -21.45 -24.51 7.72
N GLU A 430 -20.47 -23.85 8.33
CA GLU A 430 -19.07 -24.12 8.06
C GLU A 430 -18.65 -25.47 8.66
N LEU A 431 -18.04 -26.31 7.83
CA LEU A 431 -17.49 -27.62 8.19
C LEU A 431 -16.04 -27.51 8.65
N SER A 432 -15.27 -26.67 7.96
CA SER A 432 -13.86 -26.42 8.23
C SER A 432 -13.41 -25.13 7.57
N HIS A 433 -12.29 -24.61 8.06
CA HIS A 433 -11.53 -23.56 7.39
C HIS A 433 -10.06 -23.67 7.76
N PHE A 434 -9.20 -23.13 6.91
CA PHE A 434 -7.75 -23.09 7.10
C PHE A 434 -7.16 -22.01 6.17
N TRP A 435 -5.95 -21.54 6.48
CA TRP A 435 -5.26 -20.53 5.68
C TRP A 435 -4.10 -21.13 4.91
N ILE A 436 -4.05 -20.79 3.63
CA ILE A 436 -3.09 -21.25 2.61
C ILE A 436 -2.60 -20.07 1.79
N PHE A 437 -1.71 -20.30 0.83
CA PHE A 437 -1.27 -19.25 -0.10
C PHE A 437 -1.98 -19.42 -1.45
N PRO A 438 -2.57 -18.36 -2.04
CA PRO A 438 -3.12 -18.43 -3.39
C PRO A 438 -2.00 -18.58 -4.44
N ASP A 439 -0.81 -18.06 -4.13
CA ASP A 439 0.39 -18.13 -4.95
C ASP A 439 1.51 -18.93 -4.28
N SER A 440 2.43 -19.49 -5.08
CA SER A 440 3.56 -20.23 -4.55
C SER A 440 4.49 -19.33 -3.73
N VAL A 441 5.02 -19.87 -2.63
CA VAL A 441 6.10 -19.23 -1.86
C VAL A 441 7.33 -20.11 -1.99
N GLU A 442 8.35 -19.63 -2.69
CA GLU A 442 9.59 -20.39 -2.93
C GLU A 442 10.15 -20.93 -1.60
N LYS A 443 10.54 -22.21 -1.59
CA LYS A 443 11.11 -22.92 -0.41
C LYS A 443 10.15 -23.05 0.79
N PHE A 444 8.89 -22.63 0.69
CA PHE A 444 7.91 -22.80 1.76
C PHE A 444 6.64 -23.46 1.28
N ALA A 445 5.93 -22.88 0.32
CA ALA A 445 4.63 -23.36 -0.15
C ALA A 445 4.66 -23.59 -1.66
N MET A 446 5.07 -24.79 -2.07
CA MET A 446 5.25 -25.16 -3.48
C MET A 446 4.32 -26.29 -3.93
N GLN A 447 3.73 -27.03 -2.99
CA GLN A 447 2.76 -28.08 -3.32
C GLN A 447 1.41 -27.45 -3.59
N MET A 448 0.81 -27.78 -4.74
CA MET A 448 -0.43 -27.19 -5.20
C MET A 448 -1.60 -28.18 -5.14
N TYR A 449 -2.76 -27.67 -4.77
CA TYR A 449 -4.02 -28.41 -4.75
C TYR A 449 -5.12 -27.60 -5.42
N GLY A 450 -6.05 -28.30 -6.06
CA GLY A 450 -7.17 -27.72 -6.78
C GLY A 450 -8.52 -28.07 -6.15
N VAL A 451 -9.46 -27.13 -6.25
CA VAL A 451 -10.87 -27.36 -5.96
C VAL A 451 -11.67 -27.17 -7.24
N SER A 452 -12.52 -28.15 -7.57
CA SER A 452 -13.49 -28.07 -8.65
C SER A 452 -14.88 -28.46 -8.16
N LYS A 453 -15.89 -28.15 -8.97
CA LYS A 453 -17.29 -28.45 -8.68
C LYS A 453 -17.84 -29.47 -9.66
N VAL A 454 -18.74 -30.34 -9.20
CA VAL A 454 -19.48 -31.23 -10.10
C VAL A 454 -20.62 -30.45 -10.75
N SER A 455 -20.76 -30.55 -12.07
CA SER A 455 -21.66 -29.68 -12.87
C SER A 455 -23.14 -29.79 -12.52
N THR A 456 -23.60 -30.97 -12.11
CA THR A 456 -25.02 -31.28 -11.93
C THR A 456 -25.53 -31.13 -10.51
N ARG A 457 -24.63 -31.13 -9.52
CA ARG A 457 -24.95 -31.08 -8.09
C ARG A 457 -23.82 -30.32 -7.39
N ASN A 458 -24.14 -29.41 -6.48
CA ASN A 458 -23.17 -28.55 -5.77
C ASN A 458 -22.22 -29.36 -4.85
N TYR A 459 -21.51 -30.35 -5.39
CA TYR A 459 -20.55 -31.22 -4.72
C TYR A 459 -19.15 -30.80 -5.15
N MET A 460 -18.22 -30.87 -4.21
CA MET A 460 -16.85 -30.44 -4.41
C MET A 460 -15.97 -31.63 -4.79
N ARG A 461 -14.92 -31.35 -5.56
CA ARG A 461 -13.82 -32.28 -5.84
C ARG A 461 -12.52 -31.59 -5.47
N VAL A 462 -11.68 -32.31 -4.73
CA VAL A 462 -10.35 -31.80 -4.33
C VAL A 462 -9.29 -32.75 -4.84
N TYR A 463 -8.23 -32.21 -5.43
CA TYR A 463 -7.19 -33.00 -6.06
C TYR A 463 -5.81 -32.35 -5.93
N ALA A 464 -4.75 -33.15 -5.99
CA ALA A 464 -3.39 -32.65 -6.16
C ALA A 464 -3.25 -32.05 -7.55
N ALA A 465 -2.81 -30.80 -7.64
CA ALA A 465 -2.74 -30.05 -8.86
C ALA A 465 -1.29 -29.74 -9.24
N ASP A 466 -1.06 -29.43 -10.50
CA ASP A 466 0.25 -29.00 -11.00
C ASP A 466 0.11 -27.87 -12.03
N GLN A 467 1.23 -27.36 -12.54
CA GLN A 467 1.27 -26.24 -13.48
C GLN A 467 0.34 -26.44 -14.70
N SER A 468 0.13 -27.68 -15.14
CA SER A 468 -0.76 -27.98 -16.26
C SER A 468 -2.24 -27.68 -15.95
N ASP A 469 -2.66 -27.74 -14.67
CA ASP A 469 -4.00 -27.37 -14.24
C ASP A 469 -4.21 -25.83 -14.22
N ILE A 470 -3.13 -25.03 -14.20
CA ILE A 470 -3.20 -23.57 -14.38
C ILE A 470 -3.31 -23.25 -15.87
N GLU A 471 -2.47 -23.88 -16.69
CA GLU A 471 -2.43 -23.65 -18.14
C GLU A 471 -3.67 -24.20 -18.85
N ASN A 472 -4.21 -25.31 -18.37
CA ASN A 472 -5.38 -25.99 -18.91
C ASN A 472 -6.36 -26.35 -17.78
N PRO A 473 -7.14 -25.37 -17.27
CA PRO A 473 -8.04 -25.60 -16.15
C PRO A 473 -9.07 -26.70 -16.42
N ARG A 474 -9.28 -27.56 -15.41
CA ARG A 474 -10.30 -28.60 -15.47
C ARG A 474 -11.71 -27.99 -15.63
N PRO A 475 -12.66 -28.70 -16.25
CA PRO A 475 -14.05 -28.26 -16.27
C PRO A 475 -14.55 -27.97 -14.86
N TYR A 476 -15.19 -26.81 -14.67
CA TYR A 476 -15.73 -26.36 -13.38
C TYR A 476 -14.67 -26.21 -12.28
N GLN A 477 -13.41 -25.97 -12.66
CA GLN A 477 -12.37 -25.53 -11.73
C GLN A 477 -12.80 -24.25 -11.03
N ARG A 478 -12.59 -24.20 -9.71
CA ARG A 478 -12.91 -23.03 -8.88
C ARG A 478 -11.65 -22.22 -8.60
N PHE A 479 -10.66 -22.86 -7.97
CA PHE A 479 -9.39 -22.23 -7.62
C PHE A 479 -8.35 -23.29 -7.27
N TRP A 480 -7.08 -22.88 -7.29
CA TRP A 480 -5.96 -23.63 -6.72
C TRP A 480 -5.42 -22.90 -5.49
N PHE A 481 -4.61 -23.60 -4.71
CA PHE A 481 -3.89 -23.03 -3.59
C PHE A 481 -2.61 -23.83 -3.33
N PHE A 482 -1.66 -23.16 -2.68
CA PHE A 482 -0.37 -23.70 -2.27
C PHE A 482 -0.33 -23.87 -0.75
N VAL A 483 0.24 -24.98 -0.32
CA VAL A 483 0.32 -25.35 1.10
C VAL A 483 1.77 -25.30 1.58
N PRO A 484 2.02 -24.97 2.86
CA PRO A 484 3.33 -25.15 3.48
C PRO A 484 3.94 -26.53 3.19
N SER A 485 5.25 -26.59 3.11
CA SER A 485 6.00 -27.84 3.01
C SER A 485 5.93 -28.57 4.36
N ALA A 486 5.75 -29.88 4.31
CA ALA A 486 5.63 -30.74 5.49
C ALA A 486 6.91 -30.80 6.33
#